data_AF-A0A3A2Z5D9-F1
#
_entry.id   AF-A0A3A2Z5D9-F1
#
_cell.length_a   1.000
_cell.length_b   1.000
_cell.length_c   1.000
_cell.angle_alpha   90.00
_cell.angle_beta   90.00
_cell.angle_gamma   90.00
#
_symmetry.space_group_name_H-M   'P 1'
#
loop_
_entity.id
_entity.type
_entity.pdbx_description
1 polymer ?
#
loop_
_entity_poly.entity_id
_entity_poly.type
_entity_poly.pdbx_seq_one_letter_code
_entity_poly.pdbx_strand_id
1 'polypeptide(L)'
;TTPLISHHATSYLDGIRGLAALTVYIQHYSAPFQPGQIGEANRESGKWSFFQYPIIRLFYSGSFAVALFFVISGFALSRKPLRHRYAYHDNTGREISEALLSLSSASFRRGIRIFIPPIVIVLFTMLGTQMHLFDPAYSILPDNLTEKYNVTPPKRLDTFSSQLLDCIYYIAGQLIYPSQWMRTIPGTESANYGFQLWTIPMEFWASLVVFSVLGTLVPVKSRAVRNGGVGLVIIYAFWCSRWEISLFLSGTLLADLDLFLLSLPPTDDGLIISLNTQRPIRKPKPKPKSKLKHILLPLLWTLILLTGLYLGSTPEMNADVTPGFTTLTRLTPHEETWHSLGAVLVILTISRCRLLQKPLSTSFPQYLGRISFGLYLVHVPILMWFGWTATPGLWSIIENDTVF
;
A
#
# COMPACT_ATOMS: atom_id res chain seq x y z
N THR A 1 -6.11 -20.19 25.26
CA THR A 1 -5.25 -19.04 25.62
C THR A 1 -5.11 -18.14 24.41
N THR A 2 -5.82 -17.02 24.38
CA THR A 2 -5.66 -15.99 23.34
C THR A 2 -4.23 -15.45 23.42
N PRO A 3 -3.42 -15.49 22.35
CA PRO A 3 -2.06 -14.99 22.41
C PRO A 3 -2.09 -13.49 22.71
N LEU A 4 -1.43 -13.08 23.80
CA LEU A 4 -1.24 -11.68 24.17
C LEU A 4 -0.62 -10.95 22.98
N ILE A 5 -1.37 -9.99 22.40
CA ILE A 5 -0.89 -9.18 21.30
C ILE A 5 0.28 -8.33 21.81
N SER A 6 1.50 -8.72 21.43
CA SER A 6 2.71 -7.94 21.68
C SER A 6 2.67 -6.68 20.82
N HIS A 7 2.21 -5.56 21.39
CA HIS A 7 2.21 -4.27 20.72
C HIS A 7 3.63 -3.73 20.61
N HIS A 8 4.29 -3.99 19.49
CA HIS A 8 5.58 -3.40 19.16
C HIS A 8 5.46 -1.92 18.76
N ALA A 9 6.55 -1.16 18.95
CA ALA A 9 7.11 -0.22 17.99
C ALA A 9 6.12 0.49 17.03
N THR A 10 5.79 -0.33 16.03
CA THR A 10 5.25 0.04 14.73
C THR A 10 3.96 -0.73 14.45
N SER A 11 3.31 -1.30 15.47
CA SER A 11 2.09 -2.11 15.31
C SER A 11 0.98 -1.36 14.58
N TYR A 12 0.89 -0.04 14.72
CA TYR A 12 -0.08 0.76 13.96
C TYR A 12 0.08 0.62 12.44
N LEU A 13 1.30 0.38 11.92
CA LEU A 13 1.54 0.14 10.49
C LEU A 13 0.92 -1.18 10.03
N ASP A 14 0.94 -2.21 10.88
CA ASP A 14 0.25 -3.48 10.61
C ASP A 14 -1.27 -3.27 10.55
N GLY A 15 -1.80 -2.39 11.42
CA GLY A 15 -3.20 -1.98 11.41
C GLY A 15 -3.59 -1.27 10.10
N ILE A 16 -2.76 -0.33 9.64
CA ILE A 16 -2.99 0.37 8.36
C ILE A 16 -2.93 -0.62 7.20
N ARG A 17 -1.95 -1.52 7.17
CA ARG A 17 -1.87 -2.59 6.15
C ARG A 17 -3.12 -3.45 6.14
N GLY A 18 -3.66 -3.77 7.31
CA GLY A 18 -4.89 -4.56 7.43
C GLY A 18 -6.10 -3.85 6.83
N LEU A 19 -6.32 -2.59 7.20
CA LEU A 19 -7.42 -1.79 6.65
C LEU A 19 -7.25 -1.55 5.15
N ALA A 20 -6.03 -1.27 4.69
CA ALA A 20 -5.73 -1.12 3.27
C ALA A 20 -6.03 -2.39 2.47
N ALA A 21 -5.72 -3.59 3.00
CA ALA A 21 -6.07 -4.84 2.33
C ALA A 21 -7.59 -5.05 2.24
N LEU A 22 -8.32 -4.66 3.29
CA LEU A 22 -9.78 -4.70 3.28
C LEU A 22 -10.36 -3.71 2.25
N THR A 23 -9.83 -2.50 2.15
CA THR A 23 -10.23 -1.52 1.12
C THR A 23 -10.04 -2.08 -0.29
N VAL A 24 -8.89 -2.70 -0.58
CA VAL A 24 -8.62 -3.34 -1.88
C VAL A 24 -9.62 -4.47 -2.16
N TYR A 25 -9.90 -5.31 -1.15
CA TYR A 25 -10.93 -6.35 -1.26
C TYR A 25 -12.30 -5.76 -1.60
N ILE A 26 -12.74 -4.73 -0.87
CA ILE A 26 -14.03 -4.08 -1.06
C ILE A 26 -14.12 -3.47 -2.46
N GLN A 27 -13.07 -2.81 -2.95
CA GLN A 27 -13.03 -2.28 -4.31
C GLN A 27 -13.21 -3.40 -5.34
N HIS A 28 -12.42 -4.48 -5.29
CA HIS A 28 -12.53 -5.56 -6.27
C HIS A 28 -13.82 -6.36 -6.17
N TYR A 29 -14.41 -6.47 -4.97
CA TYR A 29 -15.73 -7.06 -4.81
C TYR A 29 -16.82 -6.22 -5.48
N SER A 30 -16.79 -4.89 -5.26
CA SER A 30 -17.84 -3.98 -5.72
C SER A 30 -17.69 -3.51 -7.17
N ALA A 31 -16.48 -3.52 -7.74
CA ALA A 31 -16.23 -2.95 -9.07
C ALA A 31 -17.10 -3.46 -10.21
N PRO A 32 -17.35 -4.78 -10.32
CA PRO A 32 -18.19 -5.29 -11.39
C PRO A 32 -19.68 -4.97 -11.23
N PHE A 33 -20.13 -4.52 -10.05
CA PHE A 33 -21.55 -4.28 -9.77
C PHE A 33 -21.89 -2.80 -9.54
N GLN A 34 -20.91 -2.01 -9.09
CA GLN A 34 -21.07 -0.60 -8.75
C GLN A 34 -19.91 0.25 -9.31
N PRO A 35 -19.66 0.21 -10.63
CA PRO A 35 -18.53 0.90 -11.26
C PRO A 35 -18.54 2.41 -10.98
N GLY A 36 -19.74 3.00 -10.91
CA GLY A 36 -19.93 4.42 -10.61
C GLY A 36 -19.39 4.82 -9.23
N GLN A 37 -19.47 3.94 -8.23
CA GLN A 37 -18.97 4.27 -6.87
C GLN A 37 -17.44 4.36 -6.80
N ILE A 38 -16.72 3.74 -7.74
CA ILE A 38 -15.26 3.55 -7.69
C ILE A 38 -14.53 4.62 -8.49
N GLY A 39 -15.09 5.04 -9.63
CA GLY A 39 -14.39 5.96 -10.53
C GLY A 39 -15.23 7.07 -11.15
N GLU A 40 -16.56 7.05 -11.08
CA GLU A 40 -17.35 7.96 -11.91
C GLU A 40 -18.16 8.93 -11.06
N ALA A 41 -17.78 10.21 -11.06
CA ALA A 41 -18.80 11.24 -11.00
C ALA A 41 -19.74 10.94 -12.18
N ASN A 42 -20.92 10.40 -11.88
CA ASN A 42 -21.76 9.73 -12.87
C ASN A 42 -22.30 10.78 -13.84
N ARG A 43 -21.55 11.03 -14.92
CA ARG A 43 -21.79 12.12 -15.88
C ARG A 43 -23.14 11.96 -16.59
N GLU A 44 -23.62 10.72 -16.69
CA GLU A 44 -24.86 10.36 -17.38
C GLU A 44 -26.11 10.51 -16.49
N SER A 45 -26.02 10.28 -15.18
CA SER A 45 -27.17 10.41 -14.27
C SER A 45 -27.23 11.75 -13.52
N GLY A 46 -26.14 12.50 -13.47
CA GLY A 46 -26.01 13.74 -12.68
C GLY A 46 -26.11 13.51 -11.17
N LYS A 47 -26.18 12.26 -10.69
CA LYS A 47 -26.36 11.91 -9.28
C LYS A 47 -25.02 11.55 -8.64
N TRP A 48 -24.65 12.33 -7.62
CA TRP A 48 -23.53 12.05 -6.75
C TRP A 48 -23.92 11.04 -5.69
N SER A 49 -23.11 10.00 -5.51
CA SER A 49 -23.27 9.08 -4.39
C SER A 49 -22.53 9.60 -3.16
N PHE A 50 -23.11 9.38 -1.97
CA PHE A 50 -22.46 9.68 -0.70
C PHE A 50 -21.06 9.04 -0.59
N PHE A 51 -20.87 7.87 -1.20
CA PHE A 51 -19.60 7.13 -1.20
C PHE A 51 -18.49 7.77 -2.04
N GLN A 52 -18.80 8.78 -2.86
CA GLN A 52 -17.84 9.45 -3.74
C GLN A 52 -17.21 10.70 -3.13
N TYR A 53 -17.70 11.17 -1.98
CA TYR A 53 -17.16 12.35 -1.32
C TYR A 53 -15.70 12.13 -0.87
N PRO A 54 -14.87 13.20 -0.86
CA PRO A 54 -13.52 13.14 -0.32
C PRO A 54 -13.51 12.54 1.09
N ILE A 55 -12.43 11.84 1.43
CA ILE A 55 -12.24 11.08 2.67
C ILE A 55 -13.14 9.83 2.77
N ILE A 56 -14.44 9.94 2.48
CA ILE A 56 -15.37 8.81 2.52
C ILE A 56 -15.00 7.77 1.47
N ARG A 57 -14.66 8.19 0.26
CA ARG A 57 -14.24 7.26 -0.81
C ARG A 57 -12.95 6.50 -0.53
N LEU A 58 -12.15 6.90 0.47
CA LEU A 58 -10.92 6.18 0.83
C LEU A 58 -11.21 4.75 1.35
N PHE A 59 -12.43 4.48 1.83
CA PHE A 59 -12.87 3.12 2.17
C PHE A 59 -13.01 2.21 0.94
N TYR A 60 -13.07 2.79 -0.26
CA TYR A 60 -13.26 2.12 -1.55
C TYR A 60 -12.13 2.44 -2.54
N SER A 61 -11.07 3.15 -2.12
CA SER A 61 -9.94 3.53 -2.98
C SER A 61 -8.74 2.61 -2.74
N GLY A 62 -8.69 1.58 -3.55
CA GLY A 62 -7.63 0.59 -3.70
C GLY A 62 -6.34 1.20 -4.18
N SER A 63 -6.35 2.17 -5.12
CA SER A 63 -5.09 2.82 -5.54
C SER A 63 -4.41 3.58 -4.41
N PHE A 64 -5.19 4.31 -3.60
CA PHE A 64 -4.67 4.94 -2.38
C PHE A 64 -4.20 3.89 -1.36
N ALA A 65 -4.92 2.79 -1.19
CA ALA A 65 -4.51 1.69 -0.32
C ALA A 65 -3.19 1.05 -0.78
N VAL A 66 -2.96 0.88 -2.09
CA VAL A 66 -1.68 0.43 -2.67
C VAL A 66 -0.57 1.44 -2.39
N ALA A 67 -0.84 2.75 -2.51
CA ALA A 67 0.14 3.77 -2.16
C ALA A 67 0.55 3.69 -0.67
N LEU A 68 -0.40 3.44 0.24
CA LEU A 68 -0.10 3.18 1.66
C LEU A 68 0.78 1.94 1.83
N PHE A 69 0.50 0.83 1.12
CA PHE A 69 1.34 -0.36 1.17
C PHE A 69 2.78 -0.06 0.79
N PHE A 70 3.01 0.67 -0.30
CA PHE A 70 4.36 0.98 -0.78
C PHE A 70 5.17 1.83 0.21
N VAL A 71 4.55 2.84 0.83
CA VAL A 71 5.21 3.62 1.90
C VAL A 71 5.57 2.73 3.08
N ILE A 72 4.66 1.86 3.50
CA ILE A 72 4.88 0.95 4.63
C ILE A 72 5.96 -0.09 4.31
N SER A 73 5.99 -0.62 3.09
CA SER A 73 7.02 -1.54 2.60
C SER A 73 8.41 -0.88 2.66
N GLY A 74 8.56 0.33 2.11
CA GLY A 74 9.80 1.10 2.19
C GLY A 74 10.26 1.38 3.63
N PHE A 75 9.33 1.74 4.52
CA PHE A 75 9.60 1.94 5.94
C PHE A 75 10.11 0.65 6.61
N ALA A 76 9.43 -0.48 6.39
CA ALA A 76 9.74 -1.75 7.01
C ALA A 76 11.11 -2.30 6.57
N LEU A 77 11.43 -2.19 5.28
CA LEU A 77 12.71 -2.65 4.71
C LEU A 77 13.89 -1.84 5.22
N SER A 78 13.69 -0.53 5.43
CA SER A 78 14.74 0.41 5.81
C SER A 78 15.03 0.41 7.31
N ARG A 79 14.04 0.07 8.14
CA ARG A 79 14.12 0.20 9.60
C ARG A 79 15.29 -0.58 10.21
N LYS A 80 15.47 -1.85 9.85
CA LYS A 80 16.53 -2.69 10.46
C LYS A 80 17.94 -2.22 10.06
N PRO A 81 18.27 -2.04 8.77
CA PRO A 81 19.57 -1.49 8.35
C PRO A 81 19.88 -0.13 9.00
N LEU A 82 18.91 0.81 9.00
CA LEU A 82 19.11 2.13 9.59
C LEU A 82 19.27 2.07 11.10
N ARG A 83 18.60 1.13 11.80
CA ARG A 83 18.77 0.96 13.25
C ARG A 83 20.20 0.66 13.65
N HIS A 84 20.96 -0.12 12.86
CA HIS A 84 22.37 -0.37 13.15
C HIS A 84 23.19 0.93 13.18
N ARG A 85 22.83 1.95 12.38
CA ARG A 85 23.49 3.28 12.40
C ARG A 85 23.17 4.12 13.64
N TYR A 86 22.03 3.89 14.29
CA TYR A 86 21.66 4.58 15.52
C TYR A 86 22.01 3.80 16.79
N ALA A 87 22.30 2.50 16.68
CA ALA A 87 22.52 1.63 17.83
C ALA A 87 23.96 1.69 18.38
N TYR A 88 24.93 1.93 17.52
CA TYR A 88 26.34 2.02 17.91
C TYR A 88 26.76 3.49 17.94
N HIS A 89 27.31 3.91 19.07
CA HIS A 89 27.94 5.23 19.21
C HIS A 89 29.47 5.17 19.00
N ASP A 90 30.02 3.96 18.84
CA ASP A 90 31.45 3.76 18.73
C ASP A 90 31.90 3.83 17.27
N ASN A 91 32.88 4.68 16.99
CA ASN A 91 33.41 5.02 15.66
C ASN A 91 34.24 3.88 15.02
N THR A 92 33.88 2.62 15.29
CA THR A 92 34.61 1.39 14.94
C THR A 92 34.24 0.84 13.55
N GLY A 93 33.26 1.43 12.87
CA GLY A 93 32.79 0.99 11.54
C GLY A 93 31.90 -0.25 11.55
N ARG A 94 31.72 -0.90 12.72
CA ARG A 94 30.88 -2.09 12.90
C ARG A 94 29.43 -1.86 12.50
N GLU A 95 28.90 -0.67 12.77
CA GLU A 95 27.54 -0.24 12.40
C GLU A 95 27.27 -0.32 10.89
N ILE A 96 28.27 0.03 10.06
CA ILE A 96 28.14 0.03 8.61
C ILE A 96 28.17 -1.42 8.13
N SER A 97 29.12 -2.22 8.63
CA SER A 97 29.21 -3.64 8.29
C SER A 97 27.92 -4.40 8.62
N GLU A 98 27.37 -4.22 9.83
CA GLU A 98 26.12 -4.87 10.22
C GLU A 98 24.91 -4.38 9.40
N ALA A 99 24.86 -3.08 9.08
CA ALA A 99 23.82 -2.53 8.21
C ALA A 99 23.87 -3.12 6.80
N LEU A 100 25.07 -3.19 6.20
CA LEU A 100 25.29 -3.77 4.86
C LEU A 100 24.99 -5.28 4.83
N LEU A 101 25.41 -6.02 5.87
CA LEU A 101 25.06 -7.43 6.02
C LEU A 101 23.55 -7.62 6.15
N SER A 102 22.86 -6.77 6.92
CA SER A 102 21.41 -6.80 7.02
C SER A 102 20.72 -6.52 5.68
N LEU A 103 21.25 -5.58 4.89
CA LEU A 103 20.73 -5.27 3.54
C LEU A 103 20.92 -6.46 2.60
N SER A 104 22.14 -6.98 2.45
CA SER A 104 22.46 -8.12 1.59
C SER A 104 21.58 -9.34 1.91
N SER A 105 21.47 -9.66 3.21
CA SER A 105 20.64 -10.75 3.72
C SER A 105 19.14 -10.55 3.40
N ALA A 106 18.65 -9.31 3.50
CA ALA A 106 17.28 -8.97 3.15
C ALA A 106 17.02 -9.06 1.65
N SER A 107 17.92 -8.53 0.81
CA SER A 107 17.85 -8.57 -0.65
C SER A 107 17.75 -9.99 -1.18
N PHE A 108 18.63 -10.89 -0.71
CA PHE A 108 18.68 -12.28 -1.18
C PHE A 108 17.37 -13.04 -0.92
N ARG A 109 16.81 -12.92 0.29
CA ARG A 109 15.56 -13.62 0.65
C ARG A 109 14.29 -12.95 0.08
N ARG A 110 14.37 -11.70 -0.39
CA ARG A 110 13.20 -10.91 -0.79
C ARG A 110 12.48 -11.57 -1.97
N GLY A 111 13.22 -11.99 -3.00
CA GLY A 111 12.64 -12.62 -4.20
C GLY A 111 11.87 -13.90 -3.85
N ILE A 112 12.50 -14.80 -3.09
CA ILE A 112 11.89 -16.05 -2.61
C ILE A 112 10.58 -15.77 -1.86
N ARG A 113 10.60 -14.83 -0.92
CA ARG A 113 9.42 -14.51 -0.10
C ARG A 113 8.29 -13.85 -0.88
N ILE A 114 8.62 -13.01 -1.86
CA ILE A 114 7.62 -12.28 -2.65
C ILE A 114 7.02 -13.17 -3.73
N PHE A 115 7.82 -13.94 -4.46
CA PHE A 115 7.36 -14.64 -5.67
C PHE A 115 6.77 -16.02 -5.40
N ILE A 116 7.25 -16.76 -4.40
CA ILE A 116 6.74 -18.12 -4.16
C ILE A 116 5.22 -18.12 -3.88
N PRO A 117 4.68 -17.32 -2.94
CA PRO A 117 3.25 -17.39 -2.65
C PRO A 117 2.34 -17.01 -3.83
N PRO A 118 2.58 -15.92 -4.60
CA PRO A 118 1.84 -15.63 -5.83
C PRO A 118 1.96 -16.72 -6.89
N ILE A 119 3.14 -17.33 -7.09
CA ILE A 119 3.29 -18.45 -8.05
C ILE A 119 2.36 -19.59 -7.69
N VAL A 120 2.27 -19.95 -6.40
CA VAL A 120 1.34 -20.99 -5.93
C VAL A 120 -0.11 -20.60 -6.24
N ILE A 121 -0.50 -19.35 -6.01
CA ILE A 121 -1.86 -18.88 -6.33
C ILE A 121 -2.13 -18.91 -7.83
N VAL A 122 -1.18 -18.49 -8.67
CA VAL A 122 -1.30 -18.56 -10.13
C VAL A 122 -1.49 -20.00 -10.62
N LEU A 123 -0.76 -20.96 -10.04
CA LEU A 123 -0.95 -22.39 -10.36
C LEU A 123 -2.34 -22.88 -9.94
N PHE A 124 -2.87 -22.45 -8.79
CA PHE A 124 -4.25 -22.76 -8.41
C PHE A 124 -5.28 -22.12 -9.35
N THR A 125 -5.08 -20.86 -9.75
CA THR A 125 -5.94 -20.23 -10.77
C THR A 125 -5.88 -21.02 -12.07
N MET A 126 -4.69 -21.42 -12.54
CA MET A 126 -4.53 -22.21 -13.76
C MET A 126 -5.31 -23.53 -13.70
N LEU A 127 -5.24 -24.25 -12.57
CA LEU A 127 -6.03 -25.47 -12.35
C LEU A 127 -7.53 -25.18 -12.32
N GLY A 128 -7.95 -24.12 -11.65
CA GLY A 128 -9.35 -23.68 -11.61
C GLY A 128 -9.91 -23.36 -12.99
N THR A 129 -9.12 -22.69 -13.84
CA THR A 129 -9.49 -22.40 -15.25
C THR A 129 -9.70 -23.68 -16.05
N GLN A 130 -8.80 -24.66 -15.91
CA GLN A 130 -8.94 -25.95 -16.60
C GLN A 130 -10.19 -26.73 -16.16
N MET A 131 -10.64 -26.53 -14.92
CA MET A 131 -11.82 -27.17 -14.33
C MET A 131 -13.13 -26.36 -14.52
N HIS A 132 -13.13 -25.28 -15.30
CA HIS A 132 -14.29 -24.39 -15.47
C HIS A 132 -14.80 -23.76 -14.15
N LEU A 133 -13.92 -23.60 -13.16
CA LEU A 133 -14.30 -23.14 -11.82
C LEU A 133 -14.78 -21.69 -11.79
N PHE A 134 -14.31 -20.87 -12.74
CA PHE A 134 -14.56 -19.42 -12.76
C PHE A 134 -15.59 -18.99 -13.82
N ASP A 135 -15.98 -19.88 -14.74
CA ASP A 135 -16.95 -19.62 -15.81
C ASP A 135 -18.27 -19.02 -15.28
N PRO A 136 -18.84 -19.48 -14.14
CA PRO A 136 -20.09 -18.91 -13.61
C PRO A 136 -19.97 -17.45 -13.19
N ALA A 137 -18.78 -16.98 -12.77
CA ALA A 137 -18.62 -15.56 -12.46
C ALA A 137 -18.68 -14.74 -13.74
N TYR A 138 -17.93 -15.15 -14.76
CA TYR A 138 -17.81 -14.39 -16.00
C TYR A 138 -19.07 -14.41 -16.87
N SER A 139 -19.96 -15.38 -16.70
CA SER A 139 -21.26 -15.37 -17.38
C SER A 139 -22.24 -14.32 -16.84
N ILE A 140 -21.99 -13.80 -15.64
CA ILE A 140 -22.85 -12.82 -14.94
C ILE A 140 -22.28 -11.41 -15.10
N LEU A 141 -20.95 -11.28 -15.26
CA LEU A 141 -20.30 -9.99 -15.38
C LEU A 141 -20.58 -9.34 -16.74
N PRO A 142 -20.95 -8.05 -16.79
CA PRO A 142 -21.09 -7.31 -18.05
C PRO A 142 -19.79 -7.27 -18.85
N ASP A 143 -19.86 -7.53 -20.16
CA ASP A 143 -18.70 -7.56 -21.07
C ASP A 143 -17.88 -6.25 -21.07
N ASN A 144 -18.55 -5.11 -20.93
CA ASN A 144 -17.89 -3.80 -20.85
C ASN A 144 -17.10 -3.59 -19.55
N LEU A 145 -17.44 -4.31 -18.46
CA LEU A 145 -16.77 -4.19 -17.17
C LEU A 145 -15.54 -5.11 -17.07
N THR A 146 -15.53 -6.25 -17.78
CA THR A 146 -14.36 -7.13 -17.83
C THR A 146 -13.19 -6.46 -18.55
N GLU A 147 -13.45 -5.70 -19.61
CA GLU A 147 -12.42 -4.93 -20.33
C GLU A 147 -12.01 -3.66 -19.58
N LYS A 148 -12.97 -2.87 -19.07
CA LYS A 148 -12.71 -1.58 -18.41
C LYS A 148 -11.95 -1.71 -17.07
N TYR A 149 -12.17 -2.78 -16.32
CA TYR A 149 -11.54 -3.02 -15.02
C TYR A 149 -10.48 -4.13 -15.06
N ASN A 150 -10.08 -4.56 -16.26
CA ASN A 150 -9.12 -5.64 -16.49
C ASN A 150 -9.46 -6.95 -15.76
N VAL A 151 -10.77 -7.23 -15.63
CA VAL A 151 -11.34 -8.44 -15.03
C VAL A 151 -11.60 -9.46 -16.13
N THR A 152 -10.66 -9.63 -17.07
CA THR A 152 -10.84 -10.60 -18.16
C THR A 152 -10.59 -12.03 -17.66
N PRO A 153 -11.38 -13.02 -18.10
CA PRO A 153 -11.16 -14.40 -17.72
C PRO A 153 -9.82 -14.93 -18.24
N PRO A 154 -9.11 -15.78 -17.46
CA PRO A 154 -8.02 -16.59 -18.00
C PRO A 154 -8.54 -17.41 -19.18
N LYS A 155 -7.84 -17.34 -20.32
CA LYS A 155 -8.19 -18.17 -21.49
C LYS A 155 -7.97 -19.64 -21.15
N ARG A 156 -9.01 -20.45 -21.36
CA ARG A 156 -8.90 -21.91 -21.28
C ARG A 156 -8.33 -22.45 -22.58
N LEU A 157 -7.25 -23.23 -22.48
CA LEU A 157 -6.60 -23.91 -23.60
C LEU A 157 -6.97 -25.39 -23.62
N ASP A 158 -6.97 -25.99 -24.81
CA ASP A 158 -7.47 -27.36 -25.03
C ASP A 158 -6.67 -28.44 -24.30
N THR A 159 -5.39 -28.21 -24.03
CA THR A 159 -4.51 -29.17 -23.36
C THR A 159 -3.92 -28.60 -22.09
N PHE A 160 -3.73 -29.47 -21.09
CA PHE A 160 -3.05 -29.12 -19.84
C PHE A 160 -1.65 -28.56 -20.09
N SER A 161 -0.89 -29.15 -21.02
CA SER A 161 0.46 -28.69 -21.37
C SER A 161 0.46 -27.30 -21.97
N SER A 162 -0.50 -26.98 -22.84
CA SER A 162 -0.69 -25.64 -23.39
C SER A 162 -1.02 -24.63 -22.28
N GLN A 163 -1.91 -25.00 -21.35
CA GLN A 163 -2.25 -24.14 -20.22
C GLN A 163 -1.05 -23.94 -19.28
N LEU A 164 -0.28 -24.98 -19.00
CA LEU A 164 0.92 -24.89 -18.17
C LEU A 164 1.97 -23.98 -18.82
N LEU A 165 2.16 -24.06 -20.13
CA LEU A 165 3.07 -23.19 -20.86
C LEU A 165 2.61 -21.72 -20.81
N ASP A 166 1.32 -21.47 -21.03
CA ASP A 166 0.73 -20.13 -20.92
C ASP A 166 0.86 -19.56 -19.49
N CYS A 167 0.68 -20.41 -18.47
CA CYS A 167 0.96 -20.08 -17.07
C CYS A 167 2.43 -19.73 -16.82
N ILE A 168 3.37 -20.49 -17.40
CA ILE A 168 4.82 -20.17 -17.31
C ILE A 168 5.12 -18.83 -17.98
N TYR A 169 4.50 -18.53 -19.13
CA TYR A 169 4.64 -17.23 -19.79
C TYR A 169 4.09 -16.09 -18.94
N TYR A 170 2.97 -16.27 -18.26
CA TYR A 170 2.48 -15.30 -17.29
C TYR A 170 3.46 -15.07 -16.15
N ILE A 171 3.99 -16.15 -15.56
CA ILE A 171 4.94 -16.05 -14.44
C ILE A 171 6.21 -15.29 -14.86
N ALA A 172 6.78 -15.65 -16.02
CA ALA A 172 8.01 -15.04 -16.52
C ALA A 172 7.80 -13.62 -17.05
N GLY A 173 6.70 -13.37 -17.77
CA GLY A 173 6.45 -12.15 -18.54
C GLY A 173 5.63 -11.07 -17.83
N GLN A 174 4.92 -11.41 -16.75
CA GLN A 174 4.06 -10.47 -16.03
C GLN A 174 4.24 -10.50 -14.51
N LEU A 175 4.41 -11.69 -13.90
CA LEU A 175 4.53 -11.78 -12.43
C LEU A 175 5.92 -11.37 -11.93
N ILE A 176 6.98 -11.85 -12.58
CA ILE A 176 8.37 -11.53 -12.22
C ILE A 176 8.83 -10.25 -12.94
N TYR A 177 8.37 -10.07 -14.17
CA TYR A 177 8.80 -9.00 -15.06
C TYR A 177 7.94 -7.74 -14.85
N PRO A 178 8.55 -6.58 -14.52
CA PRO A 178 7.83 -5.33 -14.31
C PRO A 178 7.50 -4.72 -15.68
N SER A 179 6.41 -5.16 -16.30
CA SER A 179 5.95 -4.66 -17.61
C SER A 179 5.61 -3.17 -17.63
N GLN A 180 5.39 -2.55 -16.46
CA GLN A 180 5.25 -1.10 -16.35
C GLN A 180 6.61 -0.37 -16.48
N TRP A 181 7.71 -1.07 -16.21
CA TRP A 181 9.06 -0.52 -16.26
C TRP A 181 9.73 -0.72 -17.62
N MET A 182 9.43 -1.84 -18.24
CA MET A 182 10.05 -2.30 -19.48
C MET A 182 8.97 -2.79 -20.44
N ARG A 183 9.25 -2.81 -21.75
CA ARG A 183 8.30 -3.32 -22.74
C ARG A 183 7.90 -4.76 -22.40
N THR A 184 6.61 -5.07 -22.49
CA THR A 184 6.08 -6.43 -22.35
C THR A 184 6.88 -7.41 -23.19
N ILE A 185 7.10 -8.61 -22.65
CA ILE A 185 7.78 -9.66 -23.41
C ILE A 185 6.80 -10.14 -24.49
N PRO A 186 7.15 -10.04 -25.78
CA PRO A 186 6.25 -10.44 -26.86
C PRO A 186 5.74 -11.87 -26.67
N GLY A 187 4.44 -12.08 -26.85
CA GLY A 187 3.79 -13.38 -26.68
C GLY A 187 3.38 -13.72 -25.26
N THR A 188 3.66 -12.87 -24.26
CA THR A 188 3.22 -13.11 -22.86
C THR A 188 1.97 -12.32 -22.47
N GLU A 189 1.47 -11.45 -23.35
CA GLU A 189 0.41 -10.47 -23.07
C GLU A 189 -0.99 -11.10 -22.96
N SER A 190 -1.20 -12.24 -23.61
CA SER A 190 -2.51 -12.91 -23.63
C SER A 190 -2.82 -13.70 -22.37
N ALA A 191 -1.81 -14.01 -21.56
CA ALA A 191 -1.95 -14.82 -20.36
C ALA A 191 -2.48 -13.94 -19.22
N ASN A 192 -3.55 -14.35 -18.53
CA ASN A 192 -4.11 -13.57 -17.42
C ASN A 192 -4.58 -14.48 -16.29
N TYR A 193 -3.70 -14.75 -15.31
CA TYR A 193 -4.03 -15.60 -14.14
C TYR A 193 -4.22 -14.82 -12.84
N GLY A 194 -4.12 -13.50 -12.87
CA GLY A 194 -4.23 -12.68 -11.67
C GLY A 194 -3.92 -11.23 -11.93
N PHE A 195 -4.85 -10.48 -12.51
CA PHE A 195 -4.67 -9.05 -12.76
C PHE A 195 -4.25 -8.28 -11.52
N GLN A 196 -4.73 -8.65 -10.32
CA GLN A 196 -4.35 -8.05 -9.04
C GLN A 196 -2.87 -8.23 -8.68
N LEU A 197 -2.14 -9.16 -9.28
CA LEU A 197 -0.74 -9.44 -8.94
C LEU A 197 0.25 -8.44 -9.56
N TRP A 198 -0.22 -7.45 -10.32
CA TRP A 198 0.62 -6.45 -10.98
C TRP A 198 1.55 -5.68 -10.01
N THR A 199 1.17 -5.53 -8.73
CA THR A 199 2.03 -4.84 -7.75
C THR A 199 3.20 -5.69 -7.26
N ILE A 200 3.15 -7.03 -7.40
CA ILE A 200 4.18 -7.95 -6.94
C ILE A 200 5.55 -7.68 -7.58
N PRO A 201 5.68 -7.57 -8.92
CA PRO A 201 6.96 -7.19 -9.52
C PRO A 201 7.38 -5.79 -9.06
N MET A 202 6.46 -4.83 -8.98
CA MET A 202 6.76 -3.45 -8.54
C MET A 202 7.33 -3.43 -7.11
N GLU A 203 6.72 -4.17 -6.19
CA GLU A 203 7.18 -4.35 -4.81
C GLU A 203 8.59 -4.94 -4.75
N PHE A 204 8.89 -5.95 -5.57
CA PHE A 204 10.21 -6.56 -5.61
C PHE A 204 11.27 -5.58 -6.12
N TRP A 205 11.03 -4.96 -7.27
CA TRP A 205 12.02 -4.09 -7.91
C TRP A 205 12.21 -2.77 -7.15
N ALA A 206 11.15 -2.15 -6.62
CA ALA A 206 11.27 -0.99 -5.74
C ALA A 206 12.05 -1.33 -4.45
N SER A 207 11.90 -2.56 -3.91
CA SER A 207 12.72 -3.02 -2.79
C SER A 207 14.21 -3.06 -3.14
N LEU A 208 14.56 -3.56 -4.34
CA LEU A 208 15.96 -3.58 -4.79
C LEU A 208 16.54 -2.17 -4.94
N VAL A 209 15.75 -1.21 -5.40
CA VAL A 209 16.16 0.20 -5.46
C VAL A 209 16.43 0.75 -4.05
N VAL A 210 15.55 0.49 -3.08
CA VAL A 210 15.80 0.87 -1.67
C VAL A 210 17.09 0.24 -1.15
N PHE A 211 17.33 -1.05 -1.41
CA PHE A 211 18.54 -1.73 -0.95
C PHE A 211 19.80 -1.15 -1.59
N SER A 212 19.77 -0.81 -2.87
CA SER A 212 20.88 -0.16 -3.57
C SER A 212 21.16 1.24 -3.04
N VAL A 213 20.11 2.06 -2.88
CA VAL A 213 20.23 3.43 -2.34
C VAL A 213 20.73 3.42 -0.89
N LEU A 214 20.23 2.51 -0.05
CA LEU A 214 20.74 2.37 1.32
C LEU A 214 22.15 1.78 1.34
N GLY A 215 22.46 0.81 0.48
CA GLY A 215 23.80 0.24 0.38
C GLY A 215 24.87 1.28 0.08
N THR A 216 24.55 2.27 -0.76
CA THR A 216 25.45 3.38 -1.09
C THR A 216 25.46 4.49 -0.04
N LEU A 217 24.32 4.82 0.56
CA LEU A 217 24.21 5.98 1.45
C LEU A 217 24.32 5.68 2.95
N VAL A 218 24.24 4.41 3.38
CA VAL A 218 24.45 4.01 4.78
C VAL A 218 25.83 4.44 5.31
N PRO A 219 26.94 4.30 4.56
CA PRO A 219 28.25 4.78 5.00
C PRO A 219 28.33 6.30 5.23
N VAL A 220 27.42 7.09 4.63
CA VAL A 220 27.42 8.55 4.77
C VAL A 220 27.08 8.93 6.21
N LYS A 221 28.04 9.60 6.89
CA LYS A 221 27.90 10.00 8.30
C LYS A 221 26.82 11.06 8.51
N SER A 222 26.82 12.09 7.65
CA SER A 222 25.84 13.17 7.74
C SER A 222 24.45 12.68 7.37
N ARG A 223 23.53 12.71 8.33
CA ARG A 223 22.11 12.41 8.12
C ARG A 223 21.49 13.33 7.06
N ALA A 224 21.85 14.61 7.06
CA ALA A 224 21.34 15.57 6.09
C ALA A 224 21.76 15.21 4.66
N VAL A 225 23.02 14.83 4.46
CA VAL A 225 23.52 14.41 3.14
C VAL A 225 22.89 13.08 2.71
N ARG A 226 22.78 12.10 3.60
CA ARG A 226 22.11 10.82 3.33
C ARG A 226 20.66 11.04 2.90
N ASN A 227 19.89 11.78 3.69
CA ASN A 227 18.47 12.02 3.41
C ASN A 227 18.28 12.95 2.21
N GLY A 228 19.20 13.89 1.98
CA GLY A 228 19.25 14.68 0.76
C GLY A 228 19.46 13.81 -0.49
N GLY A 229 20.39 12.85 -0.41
CA GLY A 229 20.61 11.85 -1.47
C GLY A 229 19.36 11.01 -1.75
N VAL A 230 18.71 10.50 -0.71
CA VAL A 230 17.41 9.78 -0.86
C VAL A 230 16.34 10.70 -1.47
N GLY A 231 16.26 11.95 -1.02
CA GLY A 231 15.33 12.95 -1.55
C GLY A 231 15.54 13.27 -3.03
N LEU A 232 16.80 13.35 -3.49
CA LEU A 232 17.12 13.53 -4.91
C LEU A 232 16.63 12.35 -5.75
N VAL A 233 16.79 11.11 -5.25
CA VAL A 233 16.29 9.92 -5.95
C VAL A 233 14.75 9.90 -5.97
N ILE A 234 14.07 10.35 -4.90
CA ILE A 234 12.61 10.51 -4.89
C ILE A 234 12.15 11.51 -5.97
N ILE A 235 12.79 12.68 -6.05
CA ILE A 235 12.44 13.70 -7.04
C ILE A 235 12.65 13.16 -8.46
N TYR A 236 13.78 12.49 -8.70
CA TYR A 236 14.07 11.86 -9.99
C TYR A 236 13.07 10.74 -10.33
N ALA A 237 12.71 9.90 -9.37
CA ALA A 237 11.72 8.85 -9.56
C ALA A 237 10.34 9.41 -9.93
N PHE A 238 9.88 10.48 -9.28
CA PHE A 238 8.65 11.17 -9.70
C PHE A 238 8.76 11.75 -11.11
N TRP A 239 9.91 12.35 -11.46
CA TRP A 239 10.13 12.89 -12.80
C TRP A 239 10.09 11.82 -13.89
N CYS A 240 10.52 10.59 -13.57
CA CYS A 240 10.43 9.43 -14.46
C CYS A 240 9.08 8.68 -14.34
N SER A 241 8.07 9.24 -13.68
CA SER A 241 6.77 8.61 -13.43
C SER A 241 6.86 7.25 -12.69
N ARG A 242 7.85 7.10 -11.81
CA ARG A 242 8.08 5.94 -10.95
C ARG A 242 7.60 6.22 -9.52
N TRP A 243 6.30 6.39 -9.39
CA TRP A 243 5.65 6.76 -8.14
C TRP A 243 5.87 5.71 -7.02
N GLU A 244 5.93 4.43 -7.38
CA GLU A 244 6.22 3.32 -6.47
C GLU A 244 7.61 3.43 -5.83
N ILE A 245 8.64 3.78 -6.61
CA ILE A 245 10.01 3.97 -6.11
C ILE A 245 10.02 5.16 -5.14
N SER A 246 9.34 6.25 -5.52
CA SER A 246 9.19 7.44 -4.68
C SER A 246 8.53 7.12 -3.34
N LEU A 247 7.49 6.30 -3.31
CA LEU A 247 6.80 5.91 -2.08
C LEU A 247 7.68 5.03 -1.18
N PHE A 248 8.36 4.05 -1.75
CA PHE A 248 9.31 3.21 -1.02
C PHE A 248 10.42 4.04 -0.36
N LEU A 249 11.03 4.95 -1.12
CA LEU A 249 12.09 5.82 -0.61
C LEU A 249 11.54 6.87 0.38
N SER A 250 10.30 7.32 0.22
CA SER A 250 9.62 8.16 1.23
C SER A 250 9.43 7.38 2.54
N GLY A 251 9.06 6.10 2.46
CA GLY A 251 9.07 5.18 3.60
C GLY A 251 10.43 5.08 4.29
N THR A 252 11.53 5.05 3.52
CA THR A 252 12.91 5.10 4.01
C THR A 252 13.18 6.37 4.83
N LEU A 253 12.78 7.54 4.32
CA LEU A 253 12.93 8.82 5.04
C LEU A 253 12.11 8.84 6.33
N LEU A 254 10.89 8.29 6.31
CA LEU A 254 10.05 8.18 7.50
C LEU A 254 10.65 7.24 8.55
N ALA A 255 11.25 6.13 8.14
CA ALA A 255 11.95 5.21 9.03
C ALA A 255 13.19 5.85 9.65
N ASP A 256 13.98 6.59 8.87
CA ASP A 256 15.13 7.35 9.39
C ASP A 256 14.69 8.42 10.38
N LEU A 257 13.61 9.16 10.08
CA LEU A 257 13.05 10.16 10.99
C LEU A 257 12.55 9.54 12.29
N ASP A 258 11.87 8.40 12.24
CA ASP A 258 11.43 7.68 13.43
C ASP A 258 12.60 7.26 14.32
N LEU A 259 13.64 6.65 13.74
CA LEU A 259 14.83 6.22 14.47
C LEU A 259 15.64 7.39 15.03
N PHE A 260 15.75 8.49 14.27
CA PHE A 260 16.39 9.71 14.74
C PHE A 260 15.68 10.25 15.98
N LEU A 261 14.35 10.38 15.93
CA LEU A 261 13.61 10.93 17.06
C LEU A 261 13.65 9.99 18.27
N LEU A 262 13.73 8.66 18.06
CA LEU A 262 13.98 7.67 19.12
C LEU A 262 15.40 7.77 19.73
N SER A 263 16.37 8.28 18.97
CA SER A 263 17.74 8.50 19.45
C SER A 263 17.90 9.78 20.28
N LEU A 264 16.95 10.70 20.20
CA LEU A 264 16.99 11.95 20.98
C LEU A 264 16.74 11.67 22.48
N PRO A 265 17.32 12.50 23.38
CA PRO A 265 17.01 12.45 24.79
C PRO A 265 15.50 12.68 25.02
N PRO A 266 14.87 12.01 26.00
CA PRO A 266 13.47 12.25 26.32
C PRO A 266 13.28 13.72 26.72
N THR A 267 12.46 14.45 25.97
CA THR A 267 12.05 15.82 26.28
C THR A 267 10.80 15.82 27.16
N ASP A 268 10.77 16.69 28.16
CA ASP A 268 9.63 16.87 29.09
C ASP A 268 8.39 17.49 28.41
N ASP A 269 8.53 17.98 27.17
CA ASP A 269 7.45 18.58 26.40
C ASP A 269 6.58 17.47 25.78
N GLY A 270 5.57 17.02 26.54
CA GLY A 270 4.52 16.08 26.14
C GLY A 270 3.61 16.56 25.00
N LEU A 271 4.11 17.43 24.11
CA LEU A 271 3.41 17.92 22.94
C LEU A 271 4.01 17.26 21.68
N ILE A 272 3.42 16.13 21.30
CA ILE A 272 3.63 15.43 20.02
C ILE A 272 4.90 14.57 19.88
N ILE A 273 5.69 14.37 20.93
CA ILE A 273 6.70 13.30 20.93
C ILE A 273 6.63 12.50 22.24
N SER A 274 5.70 11.54 22.29
CA SER A 274 5.90 10.32 23.08
C SER A 274 6.00 9.18 22.07
N LEU A 275 7.17 9.11 21.43
CA LEU A 275 7.53 7.99 20.60
C LEU A 275 7.62 6.74 21.47
N ASN A 276 7.15 5.66 20.89
CA ASN A 276 6.97 4.36 21.48
C ASN A 276 8.26 3.82 22.12
N THR A 277 8.49 4.19 23.37
CA THR A 277 9.44 3.52 24.24
C THR A 277 8.75 3.19 25.55
N GLN A 278 8.82 1.90 25.88
CA GLN A 278 8.72 1.34 27.23
C GLN A 278 9.84 1.89 28.13
N ARG A 279 10.11 3.20 28.10
CA ARG A 279 11.03 3.84 29.03
C ARG A 279 10.21 4.42 30.19
N PRO A 280 10.66 4.22 31.43
CA PRO A 280 9.94 4.71 32.59
C PRO A 280 9.76 6.22 32.49
N ILE A 281 8.50 6.67 32.64
CA ILE A 281 8.12 8.08 32.65
C ILE A 281 8.86 8.73 33.82
N ARG A 282 9.94 9.46 33.53
CA ARG A 282 10.52 10.37 34.52
C ARG A 282 9.51 11.51 34.70
N LYS A 283 9.10 11.78 35.93
CA LYS A 283 8.14 12.86 36.23
C LYS A 283 8.69 14.19 35.68
N PRO A 284 7.98 14.87 34.77
CA PRO A 284 8.49 16.08 34.13
C PRO A 284 8.60 17.22 35.15
N LYS A 285 9.67 18.01 35.07
CA LYS A 285 9.78 19.26 35.84
C LYS A 285 8.85 20.31 35.21
N PRO A 286 8.06 21.07 35.97
CA PRO A 286 7.12 22.04 35.41
C PRO A 286 7.89 23.23 34.81
N LYS A 287 7.92 23.34 33.48
CA LYS A 287 8.32 24.56 32.77
C LYS A 287 7.07 25.33 32.32
N PRO A 288 7.13 26.67 32.18
CA PRO A 288 6.02 27.47 31.69
C PRO A 288 5.69 27.05 30.25
N LYS A 289 4.53 26.41 30.10
CA LYS A 289 4.04 25.93 28.82
C LYS A 289 3.61 27.10 27.96
N SER A 290 4.23 27.27 26.78
CA SER A 290 3.74 28.19 25.76
C SER A 290 2.35 27.73 25.32
N LYS A 291 1.28 28.36 25.83
CA LYS A 291 -0.12 28.05 25.51
C LYS A 291 -0.36 28.02 23.99
N LEU A 292 0.33 28.88 23.25
CA LEU A 292 0.21 28.99 21.79
C LEU A 292 0.74 27.76 21.05
N LYS A 293 1.91 27.21 21.45
CA LYS A 293 2.47 25.99 20.83
C LYS A 293 1.54 24.78 21.01
N HIS A 294 0.86 24.69 22.16
CA HIS A 294 -0.09 23.62 22.48
C HIS A 294 -1.34 23.58 21.59
N ILE A 295 -1.68 24.69 20.91
CA ILE A 295 -2.84 24.78 20.02
C ILE A 295 -2.39 24.72 18.54
N LEU A 296 -1.34 25.47 18.18
CA LEU A 296 -0.89 25.56 16.79
C LEU A 296 -0.33 24.24 16.26
N LEU A 297 0.38 23.47 17.08
CA LEU A 297 1.01 22.24 16.61
C LEU A 297 0.00 21.13 16.30
N PRO A 298 -0.99 20.80 17.17
CA PRO A 298 -2.06 19.88 16.80
C PRO A 298 -2.88 20.34 15.59
N LEU A 299 -3.12 21.65 15.46
CA LEU A 299 -3.83 22.22 14.31
C LEU A 299 -3.06 21.98 13.01
N LEU A 300 -1.75 22.23 13.01
CA LEU A 300 -0.88 21.96 11.87
C LEU A 300 -0.92 20.48 11.46
N TRP A 301 -0.77 19.56 12.41
CA TRP A 301 -0.84 18.13 12.10
C TRP A 301 -2.22 17.69 11.61
N THR A 302 -3.28 18.29 12.14
CA THR A 302 -4.63 18.03 11.65
C THR A 302 -4.79 18.51 10.22
N LEU A 303 -4.29 19.70 9.88
CA LEU A 303 -4.29 20.21 8.51
C LEU A 303 -3.48 19.31 7.57
N ILE A 304 -2.29 18.85 7.99
CA ILE A 304 -1.48 17.92 7.19
C ILE A 304 -2.22 16.60 6.95
N LEU A 305 -2.91 16.06 7.97
CA LEU A 305 -3.72 14.86 7.82
C LEU A 305 -4.87 15.08 6.83
N LEU A 306 -5.63 16.17 6.99
CA LEU A 306 -6.76 16.48 6.12
C LEU A 306 -6.32 16.68 4.67
N THR A 307 -5.20 17.37 4.46
CA THR A 307 -4.58 17.47 3.13
C THR A 307 -4.18 16.10 2.60
N GLY A 308 -3.55 15.25 3.42
CA GLY A 308 -3.16 13.91 3.00
C GLY A 308 -4.35 13.03 2.60
N LEU A 309 -5.42 13.05 3.39
CA LEU A 309 -6.67 12.33 3.09
C LEU A 309 -7.36 12.89 1.85
N TYR A 310 -7.35 14.22 1.68
CA TYR A 310 -7.90 14.89 0.51
C TYR A 310 -7.16 14.49 -0.78
N LEU A 311 -5.83 14.61 -0.80
CA LEU A 311 -5.01 14.21 -1.96
C LEU A 311 -5.14 12.71 -2.26
N GLY A 312 -5.22 11.88 -1.21
CA GLY A 312 -5.48 10.45 -1.34
C GLY A 312 -6.86 10.14 -1.93
N SER A 313 -7.81 11.08 -1.86
CA SER A 313 -9.17 10.91 -2.36
C SER A 313 -9.30 11.24 -3.86
N THR A 314 -8.21 11.56 -4.56
CA THR A 314 -8.28 11.82 -6.00
C THR A 314 -8.92 10.63 -6.73
N PRO A 315 -9.96 10.84 -7.57
CA PRO A 315 -10.58 9.76 -8.34
C PRO A 315 -9.60 9.12 -9.33
N GLU A 316 -9.72 7.81 -9.54
CA GLU A 316 -8.93 7.06 -10.55
C GLU A 316 -9.40 7.35 -11.99
N MET A 317 -10.68 7.68 -12.16
CA MET A 317 -11.25 8.07 -13.44
C MET A 317 -11.95 9.41 -13.30
N ASN A 318 -11.99 10.18 -14.40
CA ASN A 318 -12.77 11.43 -14.48
C ASN A 318 -12.45 12.46 -13.37
N ALA A 319 -11.21 12.47 -12.86
CA ALA A 319 -10.79 13.43 -11.84
C ALA A 319 -10.86 14.89 -12.35
N ASP A 320 -10.67 15.09 -13.64
CA ASP A 320 -10.76 16.38 -14.37
C ASP A 320 -12.15 17.01 -14.32
N VAL A 321 -13.20 16.20 -14.24
CA VAL A 321 -14.60 16.65 -14.15
C VAL A 321 -15.21 16.49 -12.76
N THR A 322 -14.44 16.02 -11.77
CA THR A 322 -14.91 15.84 -10.40
C THR A 322 -14.68 17.11 -9.57
N PRO A 323 -15.72 17.85 -9.14
CA PRO A 323 -15.63 18.94 -8.19
C PRO A 323 -14.67 18.67 -7.02
N GLY A 324 -13.82 19.65 -6.72
CA GLY A 324 -12.72 19.54 -5.76
C GLY A 324 -11.40 19.10 -6.40
N PHE A 325 -11.42 18.11 -7.30
CA PHE A 325 -10.19 17.53 -7.85
C PHE A 325 -9.71 18.18 -9.15
N THR A 326 -10.57 18.95 -9.82
CA THR A 326 -10.26 19.59 -11.11
C THR A 326 -8.99 20.44 -11.09
N THR A 327 -8.70 21.14 -10.00
CA THR A 327 -7.46 21.92 -9.84
C THR A 327 -6.22 21.02 -9.75
N LEU A 328 -6.33 19.87 -9.09
CA LEU A 328 -5.25 18.90 -8.99
C LEU A 328 -4.94 18.31 -10.37
N THR A 329 -5.97 17.92 -11.13
CA THR A 329 -5.81 17.36 -12.47
C THR A 329 -5.20 18.36 -13.47
N ARG A 330 -5.42 19.66 -13.27
CA ARG A 330 -4.75 20.71 -14.07
C ARG A 330 -3.24 20.82 -13.81
N LEU A 331 -2.78 20.50 -12.60
CA LEU A 331 -1.36 20.54 -12.25
C LEU A 331 -0.62 19.29 -12.76
N THR A 332 -1.23 18.12 -12.58
CA THR A 332 -0.78 16.88 -13.22
C THR A 332 -1.99 15.97 -13.41
N PRO A 333 -2.15 15.37 -14.61
CA PRO A 333 -3.22 14.42 -14.86
C PRO A 333 -2.98 13.08 -14.14
N HIS A 334 -1.77 12.83 -13.63
CA HIS A 334 -1.39 11.57 -13.00
C HIS A 334 -1.91 11.45 -11.56
N GLU A 335 -3.00 10.71 -11.36
CA GLU A 335 -3.64 10.43 -10.08
C GLU A 335 -2.70 9.77 -9.07
N GLU A 336 -1.77 8.92 -9.52
CA GLU A 336 -0.85 8.20 -8.65
C GLU A 336 0.10 9.18 -7.94
N THR A 337 0.36 10.35 -8.54
CA THR A 337 1.12 11.42 -7.89
C THR A 337 0.39 11.93 -6.65
N TRP A 338 -0.92 12.15 -6.75
CA TRP A 338 -1.74 12.66 -5.65
C TRP A 338 -1.96 11.60 -4.57
N HIS A 339 -2.22 10.35 -4.96
CA HIS A 339 -2.28 9.23 -4.02
C HIS A 339 -0.95 9.04 -3.28
N SER A 340 0.17 9.17 -3.99
CA SER A 340 1.51 9.06 -3.42
C SER A 340 1.76 10.14 -2.36
N LEU A 341 1.51 11.40 -2.69
CA LEU A 341 1.64 12.51 -1.74
C LEU A 341 0.70 12.32 -0.54
N GLY A 342 -0.56 11.95 -0.79
CA GLY A 342 -1.53 11.66 0.25
C GLY A 342 -1.05 10.58 1.21
N ALA A 343 -0.55 9.46 0.69
CA ALA A 343 -0.10 8.33 1.48
C ALA A 343 1.09 8.71 2.38
N VAL A 344 2.08 9.43 1.83
CA VAL A 344 3.23 9.91 2.62
C VAL A 344 2.79 10.82 3.76
N LEU A 345 1.90 11.78 3.50
CA LEU A 345 1.38 12.71 4.53
C LEU A 345 0.55 12.00 5.60
N VAL A 346 -0.27 11.01 5.21
CA VAL A 346 -1.07 10.21 6.14
C VAL A 346 -0.18 9.37 7.04
N ILE A 347 0.78 8.61 6.48
CA ILE A 347 1.71 7.81 7.29
C ILE A 347 2.57 8.70 8.18
N LEU A 348 3.07 9.83 7.65
CA LEU A 348 3.81 10.81 8.44
C LEU A 348 2.98 11.28 9.63
N THR A 349 1.73 11.68 9.44
CA THR A 349 0.91 12.22 10.52
C THR A 349 0.51 11.15 11.54
N ILE A 350 0.13 9.96 11.09
CA ILE A 350 -0.18 8.84 11.99
C ILE A 350 1.05 8.45 12.82
N SER A 351 2.26 8.49 12.24
CA SER A 351 3.50 8.21 12.99
C SER A 351 3.78 9.21 14.13
N ARG A 352 3.15 10.40 14.11
CA ARG A 352 3.32 11.47 15.10
C ARG A 352 2.18 11.59 16.08
N CYS A 353 1.01 11.01 15.80
CA CYS A 353 -0.17 11.14 16.65
C CYS A 353 -0.61 9.81 17.27
N ARG A 354 -0.37 9.64 18.58
CA ARG A 354 -0.78 8.44 19.32
C ARG A 354 -2.29 8.22 19.34
N LEU A 355 -3.09 9.30 19.30
CA LEU A 355 -4.55 9.18 19.23
C LEU A 355 -5.01 8.51 17.93
N LEU A 356 -4.33 8.78 16.81
CA LEU A 356 -4.60 8.14 15.53
C LEU A 356 -4.09 6.69 15.50
N GLN A 357 -3.01 6.37 16.23
CA GLN A 357 -2.48 5.01 16.33
C GLN A 357 -3.36 4.08 17.15
N LYS A 358 -4.01 4.58 18.21
CA LYS A 358 -4.85 3.77 19.12
C LYS A 358 -5.88 2.87 18.41
N PRO A 359 -6.76 3.39 17.53
CA PRO A 359 -7.73 2.54 16.83
C PRO A 359 -7.05 1.50 15.92
N LEU A 360 -5.93 1.88 15.28
CA LEU A 360 -5.15 0.99 14.39
C LEU A 360 -4.46 -0.15 15.16
N SER A 361 -4.22 0.03 16.45
CA SER A 361 -3.64 -0.99 17.33
C SER A 361 -4.70 -1.88 18.00
N THR A 362 -5.99 -1.73 17.71
CA THR A 362 -7.02 -2.65 18.25
C THR A 362 -6.96 -4.04 17.61
N SER A 363 -7.61 -5.04 18.21
CA SER A 363 -7.54 -6.44 17.75
C SER A 363 -7.97 -6.64 16.30
N PHE A 364 -8.97 -5.89 15.83
CA PHE A 364 -9.52 -6.03 14.48
C PHE A 364 -8.54 -5.60 13.36
N PRO A 365 -8.03 -4.35 13.32
CA PRO A 365 -7.02 -3.95 12.32
C PRO A 365 -5.74 -4.78 12.43
N GLN A 366 -5.32 -5.17 13.64
CA GLN A 366 -4.16 -6.04 13.83
C GLN A 366 -4.37 -7.44 13.26
N TYR A 367 -5.59 -7.99 13.40
CA TYR A 367 -5.94 -9.26 12.76
C TYR A 367 -5.87 -9.14 11.25
N LEU A 368 -6.50 -8.12 10.66
CA LEU A 368 -6.43 -7.84 9.23
C LEU A 368 -4.97 -7.67 8.77
N GLY A 369 -4.14 -6.99 9.55
CA GLY A 369 -2.71 -6.81 9.28
C GLY A 369 -1.94 -8.13 9.18
N ARG A 370 -2.24 -9.09 10.06
CA ARG A 370 -1.60 -10.43 10.05
C ARG A 370 -1.95 -11.23 8.80
N ILE A 371 -3.18 -11.12 8.31
CA ILE A 371 -3.65 -11.84 7.12
C ILE A 371 -3.51 -11.03 5.83
N SER A 372 -3.06 -9.77 5.90
CA SER A 372 -3.16 -8.80 4.80
C SER A 372 -2.51 -9.29 3.51
N PHE A 373 -1.35 -9.94 3.62
CA PHE A 373 -0.64 -10.49 2.47
C PHE A 373 -1.37 -11.69 1.87
N GLY A 374 -1.89 -12.60 2.70
CA GLY A 374 -2.70 -13.72 2.23
C GLY A 374 -3.96 -13.24 1.53
N LEU A 375 -4.72 -12.35 2.18
CA LEU A 375 -5.93 -11.72 1.63
C LEU A 375 -5.64 -11.04 0.27
N TYR A 376 -4.54 -10.30 0.17
CA TYR A 376 -4.10 -9.68 -1.07
C TYR A 376 -3.88 -10.69 -2.22
N LEU A 377 -3.33 -11.87 -1.94
CA LEU A 377 -3.08 -12.85 -2.99
C LEU A 377 -4.35 -13.58 -3.43
N VAL A 378 -5.19 -13.97 -2.47
CA VAL A 378 -6.29 -14.90 -2.72
C VAL A 378 -7.62 -14.23 -3.05
N HIS A 379 -7.78 -12.93 -2.77
CA HIS A 379 -9.10 -12.30 -2.88
C HIS A 379 -9.70 -12.42 -4.28
N VAL A 380 -8.98 -12.11 -5.36
CA VAL A 380 -9.56 -12.22 -6.72
C VAL A 380 -9.95 -13.66 -7.08
N PRO A 381 -9.09 -14.69 -6.93
CA PRO A 381 -9.53 -16.07 -7.18
C PRO A 381 -10.76 -16.50 -6.35
N ILE A 382 -10.85 -16.06 -5.09
CA ILE A 382 -12.02 -16.31 -4.23
C ILE A 382 -13.26 -15.55 -4.74
N LEU A 383 -13.08 -14.32 -5.20
CA LEU A 383 -14.15 -13.52 -5.81
C LEU A 383 -14.66 -14.18 -7.10
N MET A 384 -13.76 -14.64 -7.96
CA MET A 384 -14.10 -15.35 -9.20
C MET A 384 -14.81 -16.68 -8.92
N TRP A 385 -14.41 -17.42 -7.89
CA TRP A 385 -15.03 -18.71 -7.58
C TRP A 385 -16.40 -18.53 -6.91
N PHE A 386 -16.47 -17.69 -5.87
CA PHE A 386 -17.64 -17.59 -5.00
C PHE A 386 -18.18 -16.18 -4.84
N GLY A 387 -17.32 -15.17 -4.69
CA GLY A 387 -17.75 -13.82 -4.33
C GLY A 387 -18.71 -13.20 -5.35
N TRP A 388 -18.33 -13.18 -6.62
CA TRP A 388 -19.14 -12.60 -7.69
C TRP A 388 -20.31 -13.50 -8.10
N THR A 389 -20.14 -14.82 -8.04
CA THR A 389 -21.20 -15.78 -8.36
C THR A 389 -22.35 -15.73 -7.36
N ALA A 390 -22.06 -15.48 -6.08
CA ALA A 390 -23.07 -15.37 -5.03
C ALA A 390 -23.82 -14.02 -5.01
N THR A 391 -23.23 -12.95 -5.56
CA THR A 391 -23.77 -11.58 -5.45
C THR A 391 -25.21 -11.44 -5.94
N PRO A 392 -25.63 -11.94 -7.12
CA PRO A 392 -27.02 -11.79 -7.56
C PRO A 392 -28.04 -12.45 -6.63
N GLY A 393 -27.70 -13.62 -6.07
CA GLY A 393 -28.56 -14.33 -5.12
C GLY A 393 -28.65 -13.62 -3.77
N LEU A 394 -27.56 -13.01 -3.31
CA LEU A 394 -27.57 -12.19 -2.09
C LEU A 394 -28.40 -10.92 -2.30
N TRP A 395 -28.29 -10.30 -3.49
CA TRP A 395 -29.03 -9.09 -3.82
C TRP A 395 -30.53 -9.34 -3.90
N SER A 396 -30.97 -10.47 -4.48
CA SER A 396 -32.40 -10.81 -4.55
C SER A 396 -33.02 -11.08 -3.18
N ILE A 397 -32.27 -11.59 -2.21
CA ILE A 397 -32.74 -11.72 -0.82
C ILE A 397 -32.93 -10.34 -0.19
N ILE A 398 -31.96 -9.44 -0.36
CA ILE A 398 -32.02 -8.08 0.20
C ILE A 398 -33.15 -7.28 -0.45
N GLU A 399 -33.32 -7.33 -1.77
CA GLU A 399 -34.39 -6.62 -2.47
C GLU A 399 -35.78 -7.12 -2.09
N ASN A 400 -35.96 -8.42 -1.89
CA ASN A 400 -37.22 -8.99 -1.43
C ASN A 400 -37.57 -8.59 0.01
N ASP A 401 -36.56 -8.29 0.85
CA ASP A 401 -36.75 -7.78 2.22
C ASP A 401 -36.86 -6.24 2.29
N THR A 402 -36.45 -5.51 1.25
CA THR A 402 -36.63 -4.06 1.14
C THR A 402 -37.92 -3.71 0.38
N VAL A 403 -39.05 -4.02 0.98
CA VAL A 403 -40.34 -3.38 0.63
C VAL A 403 -40.38 -2.00 1.27
N PHE A 404 -40.10 -0.96 0.49
CA PHE A 404 -40.46 0.42 0.82
C PHE A 404 -41.40 0.98 -0.25
#